data_AF-A0A7S2JAM6-F1
#
_entry.id   AF-A0A7S2JAM6-F1
#
_cell.length_a   1.000
_cell.length_b   1.000
_cell.length_c   1.000
_cell.angle_alpha   90.00
_cell.angle_beta   90.00
_cell.angle_gamma   90.00
#
_symmetry.space_group_name_H-M   'P 1'
#
loop_
_entity.id
_entity.type
_entity.pdbx_description
1 polymer ?
#
loop_
_entity_poly.entity_id
_entity_poly.type
_entity_poly.pdbx_seq_one_letter_code
_entity_poly.pdbx_strand_id
1 'polypeptide(L)'
;LGSMVIFIWALRQSPRRVADKGFNKRWKFMLVKYRPSANWWFIVVLVKGIAMNLTQVIFVLGQDQLFFLQAILVLYSLGVIFKNPWRHTECNWADAFSHIILSIGTGLLFWYSEAETESPLRAFIVRHALW
;
A
#
# COMPACT_ATOMS: atom_id res chain seq x y z
N LEU A 1 2.56 8.28 -13.51
CA LEU A 1 1.31 9.09 -13.61
C LEU A 1 0.51 8.79 -14.88
N GLY A 2 1.09 8.88 -16.08
CA GLY A 2 0.36 8.62 -17.33
C GLY A 2 -0.33 7.23 -17.42
N SER A 3 0.32 6.18 -16.94
CA SER A 3 -0.26 4.83 -16.89
C SER A 3 -1.53 4.75 -16.03
N MET A 4 -1.58 5.46 -14.89
CA MET A 4 -2.76 5.48 -14.01
C MET A 4 -3.98 6.08 -14.68
N VAL A 5 -3.81 7.15 -15.46
CA VAL A 5 -4.89 7.79 -16.20
C VAL A 5 -5.50 6.82 -17.22
N ILE A 6 -4.66 6.05 -17.91
CA ILE A 6 -5.11 5.04 -18.88
C ILE A 6 -5.88 3.92 -18.15
N PHE A 7 -5.41 3.49 -16.97
CA PHE A 7 -6.10 2.48 -16.17
C PHE A 7 -7.46 2.96 -15.65
N ILE A 8 -7.55 4.18 -15.14
CA ILE A 8 -8.82 4.79 -14.67
C ILE A 8 -9.80 4.91 -15.83
N TRP A 9 -9.33 5.37 -16.99
CA TRP A 9 -10.15 5.44 -18.20
C TRP A 9 -10.63 4.05 -18.64
N ALA A 10 -9.76 3.05 -18.65
CA ALA A 10 -10.11 1.67 -19.01
C ALA A 10 -11.14 1.08 -18.05
N LEU A 11 -11.00 1.30 -16.73
CA LEU A 11 -11.99 0.88 -15.74
C LEU A 11 -13.35 1.54 -15.97
N ARG A 12 -13.38 2.83 -16.28
CA ARG A 12 -14.62 3.57 -16.56
C ARG A 12 -15.31 3.09 -17.85
N GLN A 13 -14.54 2.68 -18.85
CA GLN A 13 -15.07 2.18 -20.12
C GLN A 13 -15.38 0.68 -20.14
N SER A 14 -14.89 -0.07 -19.14
CA SER A 14 -15.15 -1.50 -18.99
C SER A 14 -16.64 -1.89 -19.11
N PRO A 15 -17.60 -1.29 -18.37
CA PRO A 15 -19.01 -1.71 -18.46
C PRO A 15 -19.64 -1.37 -19.81
N ARG A 16 -19.08 -0.41 -20.56
CA ARG A 16 -19.61 0.05 -21.86
C ARG A 16 -19.07 -0.73 -23.06
N ARG A 17 -17.96 -1.46 -22.90
CA ARG A 17 -17.25 -2.17 -23.99
C ARG A 17 -17.09 -3.67 -23.76
N VAL A 18 -17.99 -4.28 -22.99
CA VAL A 18 -17.94 -5.72 -22.67
C VAL A 18 -18.03 -6.62 -23.91
N ALA A 19 -18.69 -6.16 -24.99
CA ALA A 19 -18.79 -6.91 -26.25
C ALA A 19 -17.54 -6.83 -27.14
N ASP A 20 -16.64 -5.86 -26.91
CA ASP A 20 -15.45 -5.67 -27.74
C ASP A 20 -14.33 -6.64 -27.32
N LYS A 21 -14.09 -7.63 -28.18
CA LYS A 21 -13.05 -8.66 -27.98
C LYS A 21 -11.64 -8.07 -27.92
N GLY A 22 -11.37 -6.98 -28.63
CA GLY A 22 -10.07 -6.31 -28.64
C GLY A 22 -9.76 -5.64 -27.30
N PHE A 23 -10.74 -4.90 -26.77
CA PHE A 23 -10.66 -4.29 -25.45
C PHE A 23 -10.49 -5.35 -24.36
N ASN A 24 -11.32 -6.39 -24.37
CA ASN A 24 -11.25 -7.47 -23.39
C ASN A 24 -9.91 -8.21 -23.43
N LYS A 25 -9.32 -8.44 -24.60
CA LYS A 25 -8.02 -9.10 -24.72
C LYS A 25 -6.89 -8.25 -24.11
N ARG A 26 -6.91 -6.93 -24.34
CA ARG A 26 -5.88 -5.99 -23.83
C ARG A 26 -5.98 -5.78 -22.32
N TRP A 27 -7.19 -5.66 -21.79
CA TRP A 27 -7.44 -5.35 -20.37
C TRP A 27 -7.78 -6.58 -19.52
N LYS A 28 -7.66 -7.80 -20.09
CA LYS A 28 -8.00 -9.07 -19.44
C LYS A 28 -7.31 -9.22 -18.09
N PHE A 29 -6.02 -8.88 -18.02
CA PHE A 29 -5.22 -9.02 -16.79
C PHE A 29 -5.78 -8.18 -15.63
N MET A 30 -6.35 -7.02 -15.93
CA MET A 30 -6.93 -6.13 -14.94
C MET A 30 -8.35 -6.56 -14.60
N LEU A 31 -9.18 -6.82 -15.62
CA LEU A 31 -10.61 -7.09 -15.44
C LEU A 31 -10.92 -8.47 -14.86
N VAL A 32 -10.07 -9.48 -15.11
CA VAL A 32 -10.28 -10.85 -14.59
C VAL A 32 -9.87 -10.98 -13.13
N LYS A 33 -8.96 -10.12 -12.66
CA LYS A 33 -8.36 -10.20 -11.32
C LYS A 33 -9.31 -9.72 -10.22
N TYR A 34 -10.15 -8.73 -10.51
CA TYR A 34 -11.05 -8.08 -9.55
C TYR A 34 -12.51 -8.54 -9.72
N ARG A 35 -13.30 -8.44 -8.64
CA ARG A 35 -14.75 -8.60 -8.73
C ARG A 35 -15.36 -7.42 -9.49
N PRO A 36 -16.33 -7.60 -10.40
CA PRO A 36 -16.94 -6.52 -11.18
C PRO A 36 -17.43 -5.31 -10.36
N SER A 37 -17.88 -5.54 -9.13
CA SER A 37 -18.34 -4.52 -8.18
C SER A 37 -17.21 -3.74 -7.47
N ALA A 38 -15.99 -4.27 -7.50
CA ALA A 38 -14.81 -3.76 -6.79
C ALA A 38 -13.61 -3.47 -7.72
N ASN A 39 -13.83 -3.33 -9.03
CA ASN A 39 -12.77 -3.03 -10.01
C ASN A 39 -12.01 -1.73 -9.70
N TRP A 40 -12.68 -0.77 -9.06
CA TRP A 40 -12.09 0.51 -8.62
C TRP A 40 -10.99 0.32 -7.55
N TRP A 41 -10.93 -0.85 -6.89
CA TRP A 41 -9.90 -1.17 -5.92
C TRP A 41 -8.49 -1.15 -6.51
N PHE A 42 -8.36 -1.37 -7.82
CA PHE A 42 -7.08 -1.20 -8.51
C PHE A 42 -6.50 0.22 -8.32
N ILE A 43 -7.35 1.25 -8.29
CA ILE A 43 -6.93 2.63 -8.03
C ILE A 43 -6.39 2.76 -6.60
N VAL A 44 -7.04 2.12 -5.62
CA VAL A 44 -6.57 2.10 -4.23
C VAL A 44 -5.18 1.45 -4.12
N VAL A 45 -4.96 0.32 -4.79
CA VAL A 45 -3.65 -0.36 -4.82
C VAL A 45 -2.57 0.54 -5.41
N LEU A 46 -2.90 1.26 -6.49
CA LEU A 46 -1.99 2.20 -7.14
C LEU A 46 -1.68 3.42 -6.26
N VAL A 47 -2.69 4.03 -5.64
CA VAL A 47 -2.53 5.16 -4.72
C VAL A 47 -1.70 4.74 -3.51
N LYS A 48 -1.95 3.55 -2.94
CA LYS A 48 -1.13 2.99 -1.88
C LYS A 48 0.34 2.87 -2.30
N GLY A 49 0.59 2.33 -3.50
CA GLY A 49 1.94 2.22 -4.05
C GLY A 49 2.65 3.58 -4.14
N ILE A 50 1.97 4.61 -4.64
CA ILE A 50 2.52 5.98 -4.64
C ILE A 50 2.77 6.45 -3.21
N ALA A 51 1.79 6.34 -2.31
CA ALA A 51 1.89 6.81 -0.94
C ALA A 51 3.08 6.19 -0.21
N MET A 52 3.29 4.87 -0.34
CA MET A 52 4.43 4.15 0.25
C MET A 52 5.77 4.66 -0.27
N ASN A 53 5.89 4.95 -1.57
CA ASN A 53 7.12 5.50 -2.14
C ASN A 53 7.33 6.95 -1.73
N LEU A 54 6.24 7.71 -1.62
CA LEU A 54 6.28 9.12 -1.25
C LEU A 54 6.70 9.32 0.21
N THR A 55 6.42 8.35 1.09
CA THR A 55 6.92 8.31 2.47
C THR A 55 8.43 8.57 2.55
N GLN A 56 9.21 7.96 1.65
CA GLN A 56 10.67 8.08 1.63
C GLN A 56 11.15 9.49 1.20
N VAL A 57 10.30 10.22 0.48
CA VAL A 57 10.64 11.57 -0.03
C VAL A 57 10.18 12.66 0.95
N ILE A 58 9.02 12.47 1.58
CA ILE A 58 8.42 13.47 2.48
C ILE A 58 9.13 13.50 3.84
N PHE A 59 9.44 12.33 4.39
CA PHE A 59 9.95 12.22 5.75
C PHE A 59 11.46 11.99 5.73
N VAL A 60 12.19 12.81 6.49
CA VAL A 60 13.65 12.70 6.64
C VAL A 60 14.01 11.78 7.81
N LEU A 61 13.21 11.81 8.88
CA LEU A 61 13.39 10.97 10.06
C LEU A 61 12.82 9.56 9.80
N GLY A 62 13.61 8.54 10.12
CA GLY A 62 13.21 7.14 9.93
C GLY A 62 11.97 6.74 10.76
N GLN A 63 11.80 7.32 11.95
CA GLN A 63 10.63 7.07 12.79
C GLN A 63 9.33 7.53 12.12
N ASP A 64 9.32 8.75 11.57
CA ASP A 64 8.14 9.30 10.88
C ASP A 64 7.82 8.49 9.62
N GLN A 65 8.84 8.01 8.90
CA GLN A 65 8.67 7.11 7.77
C GLN A 65 7.97 5.80 8.19
N LEU A 66 8.40 5.19 9.29
CA LEU A 66 7.82 3.95 9.81
C LEU A 66 6.38 4.14 10.29
N PHE A 67 6.12 5.23 11.01
CA PHE A 67 4.76 5.55 11.49
C PHE A 67 3.78 5.78 10.33
N PHE A 68 4.18 6.55 9.31
CA PHE A 68 3.32 6.80 8.16
C PHE A 68 3.11 5.53 7.31
N LEU A 69 4.15 4.70 7.16
CA LEU A 69 4.05 3.41 6.48
C LEU A 69 3.09 2.46 7.22
N GLN A 70 3.16 2.41 8.55
CA GLN A 70 2.24 1.66 9.40
C GLN A 70 0.79 2.07 9.14
N ALA A 71 0.50 3.37 9.14
CA ALA A 71 -0.84 3.90 8.90
C ALA A 71 -1.39 3.47 7.52
N ILE A 72 -0.56 3.53 6.47
CA ILE A 72 -0.96 3.09 5.12
C ILE A 72 -1.29 1.58 5.10
N LEU A 73 -0.45 0.75 5.73
CA LEU A 73 -0.63 -0.71 5.73
C LEU A 73 -1.88 -1.14 6.51
N VAL A 74 -2.15 -0.50 7.65
CA VAL A 74 -3.37 -0.73 8.45
C VAL A 74 -4.62 -0.29 7.69
N LEU A 75 -4.63 0.92 7.12
CA LEU A 75 -5.77 1.41 6.35
C LEU A 75 -6.07 0.53 5.14
N TYR A 76 -5.03 0.08 4.43
CA TYR A 76 -5.19 -0.83 3.30
C TYR A 76 -5.74 -2.20 3.73
N SER A 77 -5.19 -2.80 4.79
CA SER A 77 -5.63 -4.12 5.26
C SER A 77 -7.09 -4.12 5.71
N LEU A 78 -7.51 -3.09 6.47
CA LEU A 78 -8.92 -2.88 6.81
C LEU A 78 -9.79 -2.80 5.55
N GLY A 79 -9.38 -2.01 4.57
CA GLY A 79 -10.11 -1.85 3.33
C GLY A 79 -10.26 -3.16 2.53
N VAL A 80 -9.22 -4.01 2.49
CA VAL A 80 -9.30 -5.35 1.88
C VAL A 80 -10.30 -6.23 2.62
N ILE A 81 -10.26 -6.27 3.96
CA ILE A 81 -11.15 -7.08 4.80
C ILE A 81 -12.62 -6.65 4.59
N PHE A 82 -12.90 -5.35 4.56
CA PHE A 82 -14.27 -4.84 4.40
C PHE A 82 -14.81 -4.98 2.98
N LYS A 83 -14.00 -4.76 1.94
CA LYS A 83 -14.48 -4.71 0.55
C LYS A 83 -14.32 -6.03 -0.21
N ASN A 84 -13.47 -6.94 0.26
CA ASN A 84 -13.15 -8.20 -0.43
C ASN A 84 -12.97 -8.02 -1.95
N PRO A 85 -12.04 -7.16 -2.38
CA PRO A 85 -11.93 -6.69 -3.76
C PRO A 85 -11.51 -7.78 -4.75
N TRP A 86 -10.80 -8.80 -4.28
CA TRP A 86 -10.28 -9.86 -5.12
C TRP A 86 -11.38 -10.86 -5.47
N ARG A 87 -11.31 -11.41 -6.70
CA ARG A 87 -12.31 -12.37 -7.19
C ARG A 87 -12.42 -13.59 -6.27
N HIS A 88 -11.29 -14.18 -5.93
CA HIS A 88 -11.20 -15.36 -5.07
C HIS A 88 -10.97 -14.95 -3.61
N THR A 89 -11.69 -15.58 -2.69
CA THR A 89 -11.60 -15.32 -1.24
C THR A 89 -10.19 -15.60 -0.72
N GLU A 90 -9.53 -16.65 -1.21
CA GLU A 90 -8.14 -16.97 -0.86
C GLU A 90 -7.17 -15.82 -1.16
N CYS A 91 -7.37 -15.10 -2.27
CA CYS A 91 -6.55 -13.93 -2.58
C CYS A 91 -6.79 -12.77 -1.61
N ASN A 92 -8.03 -12.61 -1.10
CA ASN A 92 -8.33 -11.62 -0.07
C ASN A 92 -7.63 -11.95 1.24
N TRP A 93 -7.68 -13.21 1.68
CA TRP A 93 -6.99 -13.64 2.89
C TRP A 93 -5.47 -13.55 2.75
N ALA A 94 -4.90 -14.01 1.64
CA ALA A 94 -3.46 -13.90 1.40
C ALA A 94 -2.97 -12.45 1.38
N ASP A 95 -3.72 -11.55 0.74
CA ASP A 95 -3.38 -10.12 0.68
C ASP A 95 -3.51 -9.47 2.07
N ALA A 96 -4.61 -9.72 2.79
CA ALA A 96 -4.82 -9.22 4.14
C ALA A 96 -3.75 -9.72 5.11
N PHE A 97 -3.46 -11.03 5.10
CA PHE A 97 -2.47 -11.64 5.97
C PHE A 97 -1.06 -11.08 5.71
N SER A 98 -0.68 -10.91 4.44
CA SER A 98 0.59 -10.30 4.06
C SER A 98 0.70 -8.86 4.59
N HIS A 99 -0.37 -8.07 4.49
CA HIS A 99 -0.38 -6.70 5.01
C HIS A 99 -0.39 -6.63 6.54
N ILE A 100 -1.04 -7.58 7.21
CA ILE A 100 -1.00 -7.70 8.68
C ILE A 100 0.42 -8.02 9.15
N ILE A 101 1.10 -8.99 8.52
CA ILE A 101 2.50 -9.31 8.86
C ILE A 101 3.40 -8.10 8.65
N LEU A 102 3.28 -7.42 7.51
CA LEU A 102 4.05 -6.21 7.25
C LEU A 102 3.77 -5.13 8.30
N SER A 103 2.51 -4.94 8.69
CA SER A 103 2.11 -3.98 9.73
C SER A 103 2.69 -4.35 11.10
N ILE A 104 2.78 -5.63 11.44
CA ILE A 104 3.42 -6.06 12.69
C ILE A 104 4.93 -5.75 12.61
N GLY A 105 5.57 -6.09 11.50
CA GLY A 105 6.99 -5.83 11.28
C GLY A 105 7.35 -4.35 11.36
N THR A 106 6.59 -3.47 10.70
CA THR A 106 6.82 -2.02 10.77
C THR A 106 6.53 -1.44 12.15
N GLY A 107 5.54 -1.97 12.88
CA GLY A 107 5.28 -1.61 14.27
C GLY A 107 6.42 -2.01 15.23
N LEU A 108 6.99 -3.20 15.06
CA LEU A 108 8.15 -3.65 15.83
C LEU A 108 9.40 -2.81 15.54
N LEU A 109 9.63 -2.46 14.28
CA LEU A 109 10.73 -1.57 13.90
C LEU A 109 10.56 -0.16 14.47
N PHE A 110 9.33 0.35 14.48
CA PHE A 110 9.02 1.64 15.10
C PHE A 110 9.35 1.62 16.60
N TRP A 111 8.85 0.62 17.33
CA TRP A 111 9.14 0.43 18.75
C TRP A 111 10.64 0.34 19.04
N TYR A 112 11.37 -0.45 18.24
CA TYR A 112 12.82 -0.56 18.37
C TYR A 112 13.54 0.77 18.12
N SER A 113 13.09 1.54 17.12
CA SER A 113 13.67 2.84 16.80
C SER A 113 13.45 3.88 17.91
N GLU A 114 12.30 3.84 18.58
CA GLU A 114 12.00 4.67 19.74
C GLU A 114 12.93 4.31 20.92
N ALA A 115 13.04 3.03 21.23
CA ALA A 115 13.93 2.53 22.28
C ALA A 115 15.42 2.89 22.03
N GLU A 116 15.87 2.87 20.77
CA GLU A 116 17.24 3.31 20.44
C GLU A 116 17.43 4.81 20.70
N THR A 117 16.41 5.62 20.39
CA THR A 117 16.47 7.08 20.55
C THR A 117 16.55 7.49 22.03
N GLU A 118 15.89 6.75 22.91
CA GLU A 118 15.93 6.98 24.37
C GLU A 118 17.18 6.41 25.07
N SER A 119 18.04 5.68 24.33
CA SER A 119 19.23 5.06 24.91
C SER A 119 20.23 6.10 25.45
N PRO A 120 20.65 6.01 26.74
CA PRO A 120 21.61 6.94 27.33
C PRO A 120 22.98 6.92 26.64
N LEU A 121 23.34 5.80 25.98
CA LEU A 121 24.54 5.69 25.15
C LEU A 121 24.48 6.62 23.92
N ARG A 122 23.32 6.76 23.28
CA ARG A 122 23.14 7.70 22.16
C ARG A 122 23.25 9.15 22.64
N ALA A 123 22.62 9.47 23.77
CA ALA A 123 22.75 10.79 24.38
C ALA A 123 24.21 11.12 24.74
N PHE A 124 24.98 10.13 25.22
CA PHE A 124 26.41 10.27 25.48
C PHE A 124 27.22 10.52 24.20
N ILE A 125 27.01 9.74 23.14
CA ILE A 125 27.72 9.89 21.85
C ILE A 125 27.44 11.25 21.23
N VAL A 126 26.17 11.68 21.15
CA VAL A 126 25.80 12.98 20.58
C VAL A 126 26.45 14.12 21.37
N ARG A 127 26.51 14.00 22.71
CA ARG A 127 27.13 15.01 23.58
C ARG A 127 28.65 15.12 23.41
N HIS A 128 29.34 14.03 23.05
CA HIS A 128 30.79 14.00 22.88
C HIS A 128 31.27 14.15 21.43
N ALA A 129 30.39 13.98 20.44
CA ALA A 129 30.72 14.17 19.02
C ALA A 129 30.56 15.64 18.56
N LEU A 130 30.01 16.52 19.41
CA LEU A 130 29.80 17.95 19.13
C LEU A 130 30.86 18.88 19.75
N TRP A 131 31.95 18.31 20.28
CA TRP A 131 33.15 19.01 20.76
C TRP A 131 34.40 18.28 20.27
#